data_AF-A0A2H3KPR3-F1
#
_entry.id   AF-A0A2H3KPR3-F1
#
_cell.length_a   1.000
_cell.length_b   1.000
_cell.length_c   1.000
_cell.angle_alpha   90.00
_cell.angle_beta   90.00
_cell.angle_gamma   90.00
#
_symmetry.space_group_name_H-M   'P 1'
#
loop_
_entity.id
_entity.type
_entity.pdbx_description
1 polymer ?
#
loop_
_entity_poly.entity_id
_entity_poly.type
_entity_poly.pdbx_seq_one_letter_code
_entity_poly.pdbx_strand_id
1 'polypeptide(L)'
;MTQFHFFSGKGGVGKTSMACTTAVHHADAGLRTLIVTTDPASNLSDVFEQAIGHAITPIHAAPNLFAMEIDADQATEEYKDRALAPIRAAFPPAMVAVMEEQMSGPCTAEVAAFDRFTDFIVAPHDAQGQFDVVIFDTAPTGHTLRLIELPVEWSRAIDAADQGSGQTCIGPSAAIQDAKHKYEHAVAAMRDPAATSFTFVLQPEATSLKETRRAMDELSKLGIASQHLIVNAIIPAEEAANPLFAARRTMQQGYLAQIARELPLPTRQMPLLAGEITGMARLRAVGRLLFYGDASALVAQVSDGATLPAFEADLAAILPRLLPDQGRRTIFFAGKGGVGKTVTSCLTAVWLAHQGLKTLLLTTDPAAHLGDVLGVPVGDTIAPVAGVPGLFATKIDPKAAGEAYKTRILADAQARGRSPESIAVMQEELDSPCTEEIAAFDLFIEYAAQADWEVIVFDTAPTGHTLRMLELPMDWSQQIDVKVFASVDGAQADEVAKARFGGVIDLMRDPRQSTFAFVLYPEATPILEAARAVEELSSLGIAPGLIVANYVLTEAAATTPFGQARRAMQGRYLSELPSRFAAPVLPIPLLAQEVRGLEFLSDLGEQLYGTGIVAANEHE
;
A
#
# COMPACT_ATOMS: atom_id res chain seq x y z
N MET A 1 -3.34 13.93 31.29
CA MET A 1 -2.34 13.86 30.19
C MET A 1 -2.91 12.89 29.18
N THR A 2 -3.00 13.28 27.92
CA THR A 2 -3.55 12.43 26.86
C THR A 2 -2.61 11.27 26.55
N GLN A 3 -3.16 10.08 26.36
CA GLN A 3 -2.41 8.90 25.92
C GLN A 3 -2.55 8.72 24.39
N PHE A 4 -1.45 8.43 23.73
CA PHE A 4 -1.40 8.19 22.28
C PHE A 4 -1.09 6.72 21.99
N HIS A 5 -1.94 6.08 21.19
CA HIS A 5 -1.73 4.69 20.75
C HIS A 5 -1.65 4.64 19.22
N PHE A 6 -0.48 4.25 18.70
CA PHE A 6 -0.25 4.10 17.28
C PHE A 6 -0.35 2.62 16.90
N PHE A 7 -1.17 2.30 15.91
CA PHE A 7 -1.29 0.94 15.37
C PHE A 7 -0.63 0.88 14.00
N SER A 8 0.43 0.09 13.90
CA SER A 8 1.22 -0.05 12.68
C SER A 8 1.43 -1.52 12.31
N GLY A 9 1.87 -1.79 11.08
CA GLY A 9 1.93 -3.14 10.52
C GLY A 9 1.59 -3.20 9.03
N LYS A 10 1.90 -4.34 8.42
CA LYS A 10 1.67 -4.60 7.00
C LYS A 10 0.19 -4.41 6.63
N GLY A 11 -0.11 -4.11 5.36
CA GLY A 11 -1.48 -4.10 4.85
C GLY A 11 -2.21 -5.42 5.12
N GLY A 12 -3.49 -5.37 5.50
CA GLY A 12 -4.34 -6.56 5.66
C GLY A 12 -4.15 -7.39 6.93
N VAL A 13 -3.22 -7.03 7.83
CA VAL A 13 -2.97 -7.80 9.07
C VAL A 13 -4.01 -7.58 10.19
N GLY A 14 -4.99 -6.69 9.97
CA GLY A 14 -6.05 -6.36 10.94
C GLY A 14 -5.78 -5.16 11.86
N LYS A 15 -4.92 -4.22 11.44
CA LYS A 15 -4.62 -2.98 12.19
C LYS A 15 -5.87 -2.24 12.62
N THR A 16 -6.71 -1.86 11.66
CA THR A 16 -7.91 -1.05 11.94
C THR A 16 -8.88 -1.75 12.87
N SER A 17 -9.07 -3.07 12.72
CA SER A 17 -9.91 -3.84 13.65
C SER A 17 -9.36 -3.81 15.07
N MET A 18 -8.05 -3.93 15.27
CA MET A 18 -7.42 -3.86 16.59
C MET A 18 -7.43 -2.44 17.16
N ALA A 19 -7.24 -1.42 16.31
CA ALA A 19 -7.33 -0.01 16.68
C ALA A 19 -8.76 0.35 17.13
N CYS A 20 -9.78 0.01 16.33
CA CYS A 20 -11.19 0.21 16.65
C CYS A 20 -11.61 -0.55 17.91
N THR A 21 -11.17 -1.80 18.06
CA THR A 21 -11.43 -2.60 19.28
C THR A 21 -10.85 -1.91 20.51
N THR A 22 -9.63 -1.39 20.41
CA THR A 22 -8.96 -0.66 21.49
C THR A 22 -9.69 0.66 21.78
N ALA A 23 -10.17 1.35 20.76
CA ALA A 23 -10.93 2.59 20.91
C ALA A 23 -12.25 2.38 21.66
N VAL A 24 -12.99 1.34 21.28
CA VAL A 24 -14.22 0.93 21.98
C VAL A 24 -13.92 0.54 23.42
N HIS A 25 -12.83 -0.20 23.68
CA HIS A 25 -12.43 -0.58 25.02
C HIS A 25 -12.17 0.63 25.94
N HIS A 26 -11.42 1.63 25.47
CA HIS A 26 -11.17 2.85 26.25
C HIS A 26 -12.42 3.69 26.45
N ALA A 27 -13.26 3.83 25.41
CA ALA A 27 -14.51 4.57 25.49
C ALA A 27 -15.51 3.93 26.49
N ASP A 28 -15.65 2.60 26.45
CA ASP A 28 -16.49 1.85 27.40
C ASP A 28 -15.92 1.88 28.83
N ALA A 29 -14.62 2.12 29.00
CA ALA A 29 -13.99 2.39 30.30
C ALA A 29 -14.22 3.83 30.82
N GLY A 30 -14.93 4.66 30.06
CA GLY A 30 -15.30 6.02 30.45
C GLY A 30 -14.34 7.12 29.98
N LEU A 31 -13.33 6.78 29.17
CA LEU A 31 -12.32 7.72 28.68
C LEU A 31 -12.80 8.38 27.38
N ARG A 32 -12.65 9.69 27.24
CA ARG A 32 -12.90 10.39 25.96
C ARG A 32 -11.84 9.99 24.95
N THR A 33 -12.26 9.21 23.97
CA THR A 33 -11.37 8.52 23.05
C THR A 33 -11.64 8.98 21.62
N LEU A 34 -10.59 9.44 20.94
CA LEU A 34 -10.61 9.75 19.51
C LEU A 34 -9.86 8.66 18.75
N ILE A 35 -10.44 8.10 17.69
CA ILE A 35 -9.71 7.32 16.70
C ILE A 35 -9.56 8.14 15.42
N VAL A 36 -8.33 8.23 14.91
CA VAL A 36 -7.98 8.93 13.69
C VAL A 36 -7.29 7.96 12.76
N THR A 37 -7.68 7.94 11.49
CA THR A 37 -6.95 7.19 10.46
C THR A 37 -6.39 8.12 9.40
N THR A 38 -5.18 7.80 8.95
CA THR A 38 -4.53 8.41 7.78
C THR A 38 -4.52 7.47 6.58
N ASP A 39 -5.16 6.31 6.69
CA ASP A 39 -5.27 5.38 5.57
C ASP A 39 -6.28 5.94 4.55
N PRO A 40 -5.89 6.35 3.34
CA PRO A 40 -6.82 6.85 2.31
C PRO A 40 -7.87 5.79 1.92
N ALA A 41 -7.57 4.53 2.24
CA ALA A 41 -8.42 3.37 2.08
C ALA A 41 -9.34 3.08 3.29
N SER A 42 -9.49 4.05 4.21
CA SER A 42 -10.20 3.85 5.49
C SER A 42 -11.52 3.10 5.37
N ASN A 43 -11.73 2.25 6.37
CA ASN A 43 -12.90 1.43 6.61
C ASN A 43 -13.56 1.75 7.96
N LEU A 44 -13.21 2.87 8.64
CA LEU A 44 -13.81 3.19 9.94
C LEU A 44 -15.33 3.29 9.82
N SER A 45 -15.81 3.89 8.73
CA SER A 45 -17.25 3.97 8.46
C SER A 45 -17.94 2.61 8.42
N ASP A 46 -17.30 1.62 7.79
CA ASP A 46 -17.81 0.25 7.68
C ASP A 46 -17.69 -0.51 9.02
N VAL A 47 -16.57 -0.33 9.73
CA VAL A 47 -16.31 -0.99 11.02
C VAL A 47 -17.28 -0.51 12.09
N PHE A 48 -17.60 0.79 12.12
CA PHE A 48 -18.57 1.38 13.06
C PHE A 48 -20.02 1.39 12.54
N GLU A 49 -20.25 0.98 11.28
CA GLU A 49 -21.55 1.00 10.61
C GLU A 49 -22.21 2.39 10.63
N GLN A 50 -21.40 3.44 10.45
CA GLN A 50 -21.80 4.84 10.53
C GLN A 50 -20.91 5.67 9.60
N ALA A 51 -21.46 6.68 8.92
CA ALA A 51 -20.64 7.60 8.11
C ALA A 51 -19.66 8.40 8.99
N ILE A 52 -18.37 8.36 8.64
CA ILE A 52 -17.28 9.10 9.26
C ILE A 52 -16.48 9.75 8.12
N GLY A 53 -16.03 11.00 8.30
CA GLY A 53 -15.26 11.71 7.29
C GLY A 53 -14.19 12.61 7.91
N HIS A 54 -13.81 13.66 7.19
CA HIS A 54 -12.76 14.63 7.61
C HIS A 54 -13.12 15.42 8.88
N ALA A 55 -14.37 15.41 9.34
CA ALA A 55 -14.76 16.03 10.60
C ALA A 55 -14.82 15.01 11.75
N ILE A 56 -14.38 15.43 12.94
CA ILE A 56 -14.53 14.65 14.17
C ILE A 56 -16.02 14.36 14.39
N THR A 57 -16.36 13.08 14.38
CA THR A 57 -17.74 12.59 14.44
C THR A 57 -17.93 11.69 15.66
N PRO A 58 -18.93 11.95 16.52
CA PRO A 58 -19.24 11.05 17.64
C PRO A 58 -19.85 9.73 17.13
N ILE A 59 -19.44 8.62 17.71
CA ILE A 59 -19.99 7.29 17.39
C ILE A 59 -21.28 7.06 18.18
N HIS A 60 -22.41 6.91 17.49
CA HIS A 60 -23.74 6.91 18.12
C HIS A 60 -23.92 5.82 19.20
N ALA A 61 -23.29 4.66 19.00
CA ALA A 61 -23.39 3.51 19.89
C ALA A 61 -22.30 3.47 21.00
N ALA A 62 -21.48 4.52 21.11
CA ALA A 62 -20.46 4.69 22.15
C ALA A 62 -20.28 6.17 22.55
N PRO A 63 -20.84 6.61 23.70
CA PRO A 63 -20.97 8.03 24.05
C PRO A 63 -19.64 8.79 24.25
N ASN A 64 -18.53 8.08 24.51
CA ASN A 64 -17.20 8.67 24.71
C ASN A 64 -16.26 8.44 23.52
N LEU A 65 -16.75 7.88 22.41
CA LEU A 65 -15.93 7.55 21.25
C LEU A 65 -16.21 8.51 20.11
N PHE A 66 -15.13 9.02 19.53
CA PHE A 66 -15.13 9.93 18.40
C PHE A 66 -14.23 9.35 17.32
N ALA A 67 -14.57 9.58 16.06
CA ALA A 67 -13.79 9.11 14.93
C ALA A 67 -13.59 10.21 13.88
N MET A 68 -12.47 10.14 13.17
CA MET A 68 -12.17 11.00 12.03
C MET A 68 -11.33 10.23 11.00
N GLU A 69 -11.64 10.44 9.72
CA GLU A 69 -10.83 9.98 8.59
C GLU A 69 -10.13 11.17 7.96
N ILE A 70 -8.78 11.18 7.96
CA ILE A 70 -8.03 12.28 7.33
C ILE A 70 -8.09 12.08 5.81
N ASP A 71 -8.98 12.82 5.16
CA ASP A 71 -8.99 13.02 3.71
C ASP A 71 -7.76 13.85 3.29
N ALA A 72 -6.92 13.29 2.41
CA ALA A 72 -5.67 13.90 1.97
C ALA A 72 -5.90 15.13 1.08
N ASP A 73 -6.91 15.12 0.23
CA ASP A 73 -7.20 16.22 -0.69
C ASP A 73 -7.73 17.42 0.11
N GLN A 74 -8.68 17.17 1.02
CA GLN A 74 -9.17 18.21 1.92
C GLN A 74 -8.06 18.74 2.84
N ALA A 75 -7.20 17.88 3.39
CA ALA A 75 -6.05 18.32 4.16
C ALA A 75 -5.11 19.21 3.32
N THR A 76 -4.90 18.87 2.04
CA THR A 76 -4.08 19.65 1.11
C THR A 76 -4.66 21.03 0.86
N GLU A 77 -5.97 21.13 0.61
CA GLU A 77 -6.64 22.42 0.45
C GLU A 77 -6.52 23.28 1.72
N GLU A 78 -6.77 22.70 2.90
CA GLU A 78 -6.61 23.40 4.19
C GLU A 78 -5.17 23.87 4.42
N TYR A 79 -4.18 23.04 4.05
CA TYR A 79 -2.77 23.37 4.14
C TYR A 79 -2.38 24.50 3.19
N LYS A 80 -2.83 24.43 1.93
CA LYS A 80 -2.62 25.49 0.91
C LYS A 80 -3.23 26.80 1.37
N ASP A 81 -4.48 26.78 1.83
CA ASP A 81 -5.17 27.96 2.30
C ASP A 81 -4.42 28.64 3.45
N ARG A 82 -3.91 27.85 4.40
CA ARG A 82 -3.12 28.35 5.55
C ARG A 82 -1.77 28.91 5.11
N ALA A 83 -1.03 28.18 4.29
CA ALA A 83 0.31 28.55 3.84
C ALA A 83 0.30 29.78 2.91
N LEU A 84 -0.73 29.89 2.07
CA LEU A 84 -0.84 30.95 1.06
C LEU A 84 -1.65 32.15 1.53
N ALA A 85 -2.37 32.10 2.65
CA ALA A 85 -3.13 33.25 3.18
C ALA A 85 -2.30 34.55 3.28
N PRO A 86 -1.04 34.55 3.80
CA PRO A 86 -0.21 35.76 3.83
C PRO A 86 0.21 36.24 2.44
N ILE A 87 0.39 35.31 1.50
CA ILE A 87 0.86 35.56 0.13
C ILE A 87 -0.28 36.10 -0.74
N ARG A 88 -1.49 35.54 -0.61
CA ARG A 88 -2.73 36.02 -1.25
C ARG A 88 -3.02 37.49 -0.92
N ALA A 89 -2.63 37.94 0.28
CA ALA A 89 -2.77 39.34 0.70
C ALA A 89 -1.68 40.27 0.14
N ALA A 90 -0.54 39.73 -0.30
CA ALA A 90 0.67 40.50 -0.64
C ALA A 90 1.04 40.48 -2.13
N PHE A 91 0.55 39.51 -2.91
CA PHE A 91 0.97 39.28 -4.29
C PHE A 91 -0.20 39.22 -5.29
N PRO A 92 0.04 39.46 -6.59
CA PRO A 92 -0.99 39.39 -7.63
C PRO A 92 -1.59 37.98 -7.78
N PRO A 93 -2.90 37.85 -8.10
CA PRO A 93 -3.58 36.55 -8.21
C PRO A 93 -2.91 35.57 -9.18
N ALA A 94 -2.37 36.07 -10.31
CA ALA A 94 -1.69 35.23 -11.29
C ALA A 94 -0.41 34.57 -10.74
N MET A 95 0.29 35.23 -9.82
CA MET A 95 1.50 34.69 -9.20
C MET A 95 1.15 33.68 -8.11
N VAL A 96 0.09 33.95 -7.36
CA VAL A 96 -0.47 33.03 -6.36
C VAL A 96 -0.94 31.74 -7.02
N ALA A 97 -1.62 31.83 -8.17
CA ALA A 97 -2.10 30.65 -8.90
C ALA A 97 -0.96 29.70 -9.31
N VAL A 98 0.20 30.24 -9.71
CA VAL A 98 1.39 29.42 -10.01
C VAL A 98 1.92 28.72 -8.76
N MET A 99 1.90 29.39 -7.60
CA MET A 99 2.33 28.80 -6.33
C MET A 99 1.32 27.75 -5.82
N GLU A 100 0.01 27.98 -5.99
CA GLU A 100 -1.05 27.01 -5.68
C GLU A 100 -0.90 25.72 -6.48
N GLU A 101 -0.59 25.85 -7.78
CA GLU A 101 -0.34 24.72 -8.66
C GLU A 101 0.90 23.93 -8.21
N GLN A 102 1.99 24.61 -7.86
CA GLN A 102 3.21 23.98 -7.34
C GLN A 102 3.00 23.22 -6.02
N MET A 103 1.97 23.59 -5.25
CA MET A 103 1.61 22.95 -3.98
C MET A 103 0.50 21.89 -4.12
N SER A 104 0.04 21.61 -5.34
CA SER A 104 -1.03 20.61 -5.58
C SER A 104 -0.47 19.23 -5.98
N GLY A 105 0.86 19.05 -5.86
CA GLY A 105 1.49 17.77 -6.15
C GLY A 105 1.33 16.73 -5.03
N PRO A 106 1.52 15.43 -5.34
CA PRO A 106 1.36 14.33 -4.39
C PRO A 106 2.32 14.41 -3.18
N CYS A 107 3.53 14.95 -3.36
CA CYS A 107 4.46 15.18 -2.25
C CYS A 107 3.86 16.20 -1.23
N THR A 108 3.00 17.15 -1.64
CA THR A 108 2.33 18.09 -0.72
C THR A 108 1.14 17.47 0.00
N ALA A 109 0.40 16.56 -0.64
CA ALA A 109 -0.73 15.88 -0.02
C ALA A 109 -0.33 14.99 1.17
N GLU A 110 0.81 14.30 1.05
CA GLU A 110 1.38 13.51 2.16
C GLU A 110 1.75 14.39 3.36
N VAL A 111 2.31 15.56 3.07
CA VAL A 111 2.71 16.55 4.08
C VAL A 111 1.48 17.11 4.77
N ALA A 112 0.46 17.47 4.00
CA ALA A 112 -0.75 18.05 4.54
C ALA A 112 -1.48 17.05 5.45
N ALA A 113 -1.58 15.78 5.02
CA ALA A 113 -2.15 14.72 5.85
C ALA A 113 -1.35 14.52 7.15
N PHE A 114 -0.02 14.60 7.10
CA PHE A 114 0.84 14.50 8.29
C PHE A 114 0.79 15.74 9.19
N ASP A 115 0.68 16.94 8.63
CA ASP A 115 0.47 18.18 9.38
C ASP A 115 -0.84 18.08 10.19
N ARG A 116 -1.89 17.59 9.54
CA ARG A 116 -3.19 17.36 10.17
C ARG A 116 -3.11 16.28 11.26
N PHE A 117 -2.40 15.19 10.99
CA PHE A 117 -2.13 14.15 11.97
C PHE A 117 -1.42 14.70 13.22
N THR A 118 -0.43 15.57 13.00
CA THR A 118 0.36 16.21 14.06
C THR A 118 -0.48 17.13 14.94
N ASP A 119 -1.52 17.78 14.40
CA ASP A 119 -2.43 18.60 15.21
C ASP A 119 -3.06 17.80 16.35
N PHE A 120 -3.36 16.51 16.13
CA PHE A 120 -3.92 15.65 17.16
C PHE A 120 -2.92 15.18 18.22
N ILE A 121 -1.62 15.31 17.97
CA ILE A 121 -0.58 15.03 18.96
C ILE A 121 -0.33 16.28 19.81
N VAL A 122 -0.20 17.43 19.14
CA VAL A 122 0.16 18.71 19.80
C VAL A 122 -1.05 19.33 20.51
N ALA A 123 -2.25 19.13 19.99
CA ALA A 123 -3.47 19.75 20.47
C ALA A 123 -4.65 18.75 20.47
N PRO A 124 -4.62 17.68 21.30
CA PRO A 124 -5.61 16.60 21.32
C PRO A 124 -6.95 17.04 21.95
N HIS A 125 -7.67 17.94 21.31
CA HIS A 125 -8.95 18.46 21.80
C HIS A 125 -9.91 18.78 20.66
N ASP A 126 -11.19 18.78 21.01
CA ASP A 126 -12.28 19.31 20.18
C ASP A 126 -12.94 20.51 20.88
N ALA A 127 -14.05 20.99 20.31
CA ALA A 127 -14.84 22.07 20.90
C ALA A 127 -15.42 21.73 22.29
N GLN A 128 -15.57 20.46 22.63
CA GLN A 128 -16.10 20.00 23.91
C GLN A 128 -15.01 19.69 24.95
N GLY A 129 -13.73 19.69 24.58
CA GLY A 129 -12.60 19.57 25.50
C GLY A 129 -11.51 18.60 25.05
N GLN A 130 -10.57 18.34 25.96
CA GLN A 130 -9.43 17.48 25.71
C GLN A 130 -9.82 15.99 25.66
N PHE A 131 -9.20 15.23 24.76
CA PHE A 131 -9.31 13.77 24.73
C PHE A 131 -8.38 13.15 25.76
N ASP A 132 -8.86 12.11 26.44
CA ASP A 132 -8.04 11.30 27.34
C ASP A 132 -7.13 10.36 26.55
N VAL A 133 -7.64 9.85 25.43
CA VAL A 133 -6.96 8.87 24.57
C VAL A 133 -7.12 9.25 23.10
N VAL A 134 -6.04 9.23 22.34
CA VAL A 134 -6.04 9.36 20.88
C VAL A 134 -5.39 8.12 20.26
N ILE A 135 -6.11 7.46 19.38
CA ILE A 135 -5.69 6.24 18.70
C ILE A 135 -5.47 6.58 17.23
N PHE A 136 -4.28 6.25 16.74
CA PHE A 136 -3.91 6.42 15.35
C PHE A 136 -3.90 5.06 14.65
N ASP A 137 -4.84 4.85 13.74
CA ASP A 137 -4.81 3.75 12.78
C ASP A 137 -3.99 4.19 11.57
N THR A 138 -2.73 3.79 11.52
CA THR A 138 -1.80 4.34 10.52
C THR A 138 -1.85 3.54 9.22
N ALA A 139 -1.47 4.21 8.13
CA ALA A 139 -1.18 3.58 6.84
C ALA A 139 -0.10 2.45 6.98
N PRO A 140 0.15 1.63 5.93
CA PRO A 140 1.18 0.59 5.98
C PRO A 140 2.54 1.10 6.47
N THR A 141 3.29 0.21 7.12
CA THR A 141 4.43 0.56 7.96
C THR A 141 5.47 1.46 7.30
N GLY A 142 5.88 1.16 6.06
CA GLY A 142 6.85 1.97 5.32
C GLY A 142 6.38 3.41 5.07
N HIS A 143 5.08 3.62 4.80
CA HIS A 143 4.52 4.96 4.61
C HIS A 143 4.51 5.73 5.93
N THR A 144 4.07 5.08 7.01
CA THR A 144 4.05 5.71 8.35
C THR A 144 5.45 6.15 8.80
N LEU A 145 6.47 5.33 8.54
CA LEU A 145 7.86 5.69 8.86
C LEU A 145 8.35 6.88 8.05
N ARG A 146 8.09 6.88 6.74
CA ARG A 146 8.44 8.01 5.86
C ARG A 146 7.79 9.31 6.35
N LEU A 147 6.52 9.26 6.72
CA LEU A 147 5.81 10.42 7.27
C LEU A 147 6.45 10.95 8.58
N ILE A 148 7.00 10.08 9.42
CA ILE A 148 7.71 10.48 10.66
C ILE A 148 9.16 10.95 10.37
N GLU A 149 9.80 10.47 9.31
CA GLU A 149 11.15 10.87 8.89
C GLU A 149 11.17 12.25 8.23
N LEU A 150 10.15 12.59 7.43
CA LEU A 150 10.05 13.86 6.69
C LEU A 150 10.32 15.09 7.56
N PRO A 151 9.74 15.24 8.77
CA PRO A 151 10.05 16.39 9.63
C PRO A 151 11.51 16.48 10.10
N VAL A 152 12.21 15.35 10.24
CA VAL A 152 13.63 15.31 10.64
C VAL A 152 14.51 15.78 9.48
N GLU A 153 14.23 15.32 8.27
CA GLU A 153 14.91 15.77 7.05
C GLU A 153 14.68 17.26 6.81
N TRP A 154 13.46 17.72 7.06
CA TRP A 154 13.08 19.11 6.87
C TRP A 154 13.67 20.03 7.91
N SER A 155 13.71 19.63 9.19
CA SER A 155 14.43 20.40 10.21
C SER A 155 15.87 20.64 9.77
N ARG A 156 16.54 19.63 9.19
CA ARG A 156 17.90 19.77 8.66
C ARG A 156 17.98 20.69 7.45
N ALA A 157 17.03 20.58 6.50
CA ALA A 157 16.96 21.46 5.33
C ALA A 157 16.69 22.92 5.73
N ILE A 158 15.85 23.15 6.73
CA ILE A 158 15.56 24.46 7.32
C ILE A 158 16.81 25.01 8.03
N ASP A 159 17.50 24.19 8.82
CA ASP A 159 18.75 24.57 9.49
C ASP A 159 19.86 24.94 8.50
N ALA A 160 19.89 24.29 7.33
CA ALA A 160 20.81 24.61 6.24
C ALA A 160 20.43 25.92 5.52
N ALA A 161 19.12 26.16 5.32
CA ALA A 161 18.60 27.39 4.72
C ALA A 161 18.88 28.62 5.59
N ASP A 162 18.72 28.51 6.91
CA ASP A 162 19.04 29.55 7.89
C ASP A 162 20.55 29.88 7.95
N GLN A 163 21.42 28.96 7.50
CA GLN A 163 22.87 29.14 7.43
C GLN A 163 23.37 29.76 6.11
N GLY A 164 22.47 30.14 5.21
CA GLY A 164 22.78 31.02 4.07
C GLY A 164 22.68 30.41 2.67
N SER A 165 22.01 29.26 2.48
CA SER A 165 21.81 28.68 1.14
C SER A 165 20.70 29.36 0.31
N GLY A 166 19.78 30.11 0.94
CA GLY A 166 18.79 30.93 0.23
C GLY A 166 17.67 30.13 -0.47
N GLN A 167 16.42 30.56 -0.23
CA GLN A 167 15.18 30.05 -0.85
C GLN A 167 14.96 28.53 -0.81
N THR A 168 14.30 28.05 0.25
CA THR A 168 13.54 26.80 0.18
C THR A 168 12.21 27.03 -0.52
N CYS A 169 11.70 26.01 -1.21
CA CYS A 169 10.41 26.01 -1.91
C CYS A 169 9.17 26.23 -1.00
N ILE A 170 9.35 26.53 0.30
CA ILE A 170 8.33 26.39 1.34
C ILE A 170 8.08 27.72 2.09
N GLY A 171 8.04 28.84 1.35
CA GLY A 171 7.47 30.09 1.86
C GLY A 171 8.32 30.87 2.90
N PRO A 172 7.72 31.84 3.61
CA PRO A 172 8.45 32.77 4.48
C PRO A 172 9.02 32.10 5.75
N SER A 173 10.25 32.46 6.12
CA SER A 173 11.03 31.95 7.28
C SER A 173 10.26 31.81 8.61
N ALA A 174 9.28 32.67 8.90
CA ALA A 174 8.49 32.57 10.14
C ALA A 174 7.49 31.40 10.14
N ALA A 175 6.81 31.13 9.02
CA ALA A 175 5.90 29.98 8.90
C ALA A 175 6.66 28.65 8.95
N ILE A 176 7.91 28.67 8.47
CA ILE A 176 8.84 27.54 8.51
C ILE A 176 9.26 27.22 9.96
N GLN A 177 9.50 28.23 10.80
CA GLN A 177 9.88 28.03 12.21
C GLN A 177 8.73 27.51 13.09
N ASP A 178 7.50 28.02 12.90
CA ASP A 178 6.32 27.52 13.62
C ASP A 178 6.03 26.04 13.26
N ALA A 179 6.15 25.69 11.99
CA ALA A 179 6.05 24.31 11.52
C ALA A 179 7.14 23.42 12.15
N LYS A 180 8.39 23.90 12.21
CA LYS A 180 9.50 23.19 12.87
C LYS A 180 9.19 22.88 14.33
N HIS A 181 8.79 23.87 15.12
CA HIS A 181 8.46 23.68 16.54
C HIS A 181 7.30 22.70 16.74
N LYS A 182 6.26 22.78 15.89
CA LYS A 182 5.13 21.84 15.91
C LYS A 182 5.61 20.41 15.73
N TYR A 183 6.47 20.15 14.74
CA TYR A 183 6.98 18.81 14.47
C TYR A 183 7.94 18.30 15.54
N GLU A 184 8.85 19.13 16.03
CA GLU A 184 9.75 18.75 17.13
C GLU A 184 8.96 18.34 18.39
N HIS A 185 7.88 19.07 18.70
CA HIS A 185 7.00 18.73 19.80
C HIS A 185 6.27 17.39 19.56
N ALA A 186 5.79 17.15 18.33
CA ALA A 186 5.15 15.88 17.97
C ALA A 186 6.11 14.69 18.12
N VAL A 187 7.35 14.84 17.63
CA VAL A 187 8.39 13.82 17.77
C VAL A 187 8.76 13.60 19.24
N ALA A 188 8.85 14.67 20.04
CA ALA A 188 9.10 14.56 21.47
C ALA A 188 7.97 13.79 22.19
N ALA A 189 6.70 14.07 21.85
CA ALA A 189 5.56 13.35 22.40
C ALA A 189 5.56 11.87 21.97
N MET A 190 5.93 11.56 20.73
CA MET A 190 6.07 10.17 20.27
C MET A 190 7.20 9.39 20.96
N ARG A 191 8.26 10.09 21.37
CA ARG A 191 9.39 9.52 22.12
C ARG A 191 9.08 9.27 23.60
N ASP A 192 8.09 9.94 24.17
CA ASP A 192 7.72 9.78 25.58
C ASP A 192 6.96 8.45 25.81
N PRO A 193 7.58 7.46 26.49
CA PRO A 193 6.94 6.17 26.72
C PRO A 193 5.78 6.23 27.74
N ALA A 194 5.64 7.33 28.50
CA ALA A 194 4.52 7.52 29.41
C ALA A 194 3.27 8.06 28.69
N ALA A 195 3.48 8.79 27.60
CA ALA A 195 2.41 9.35 26.77
C ALA A 195 2.04 8.44 25.60
N THR A 196 3.03 7.79 24.99
CA THR A 196 2.89 7.15 23.68
C THR A 196 3.22 5.67 23.73
N SER A 197 2.44 4.87 23.00
CA SER A 197 2.73 3.47 22.71
C SER A 197 2.52 3.15 21.23
N PHE A 198 3.47 2.42 20.66
CA PHE A 198 3.39 1.89 19.31
C PHE A 198 3.07 0.39 19.38
N THR A 199 1.93 -0.01 18.83
CA THR A 199 1.49 -1.39 18.76
C THR A 199 1.62 -1.90 17.34
N PHE A 200 2.53 -2.85 17.11
CA PHE A 200 2.67 -3.52 15.84
C PHE A 200 1.71 -4.71 15.76
N VAL A 201 0.81 -4.67 14.77
CA VAL A 201 -0.06 -5.80 14.43
C VAL A 201 0.62 -6.61 13.33
N LEU A 202 0.81 -7.90 13.57
CA LEU A 202 1.44 -8.82 12.62
C LEU A 202 0.71 -10.15 12.59
N GLN A 203 0.78 -10.85 11.46
CA GLN A 203 0.36 -12.24 11.36
C GLN A 203 1.59 -13.16 11.47
N PRO A 204 1.43 -14.41 11.95
CA PRO A 204 2.52 -15.38 12.06
C PRO A 204 2.95 -15.91 10.67
N GLU A 205 3.59 -15.04 9.89
CA GLU A 205 4.07 -15.27 8.53
C GLU A 205 5.40 -14.53 8.27
N ALA A 206 6.26 -15.05 7.37
CA ALA A 206 7.61 -14.51 7.14
C ALA A 206 7.62 -13.01 6.78
N THR A 207 6.81 -12.62 5.79
CA THR A 207 6.80 -11.24 5.28
C THR A 207 6.27 -10.24 6.32
N SER A 208 5.26 -10.64 7.10
CA SER A 208 4.73 -9.81 8.19
C SER A 208 5.76 -9.59 9.29
N LEU A 209 6.51 -10.64 9.66
CA LEU A 209 7.59 -10.56 10.64
C LEU A 209 8.76 -9.68 10.14
N LYS A 210 9.20 -9.87 8.89
CA LYS A 210 10.32 -9.10 8.31
C LYS A 210 10.01 -7.60 8.25
N GLU A 211 8.83 -7.23 7.79
CA GLU A 211 8.38 -5.84 7.72
C GLU A 211 8.26 -5.21 9.11
N THR A 212 7.71 -5.95 10.08
CA THR A 212 7.60 -5.49 11.47
C THR A 212 8.98 -5.23 12.08
N ARG A 213 9.94 -6.13 11.88
CA ARG A 213 11.32 -5.95 12.38
C ARG A 213 11.97 -4.71 11.79
N ARG A 214 11.94 -4.56 10.46
CA ARG A 214 12.49 -3.39 9.77
C ARG A 214 11.94 -2.09 10.37
N ALA A 215 10.64 -2.07 10.58
CA ALA A 215 9.97 -0.88 11.08
C ALA A 215 10.28 -0.54 12.53
N MET A 216 10.36 -1.56 13.38
CA MET A 216 10.81 -1.42 14.75
C MET A 216 12.24 -0.87 14.80
N ASP A 217 13.13 -1.34 13.91
CA ASP A 217 14.50 -0.86 13.81
C ASP A 217 14.52 0.64 13.43
N GLU A 218 13.72 1.07 12.44
CA GLU A 218 13.63 2.49 12.08
C GLU A 218 13.03 3.37 13.20
N LEU A 219 11.93 2.95 13.83
CA LEU A 219 11.38 3.68 14.99
C LEU A 219 12.37 3.77 16.14
N SER A 220 13.17 2.72 16.36
CA SER A 220 14.21 2.71 17.40
C SER A 220 15.31 3.71 17.10
N LYS A 221 15.73 3.87 15.83
CA LYS A 221 16.67 4.92 15.41
C LYS A 221 16.11 6.33 15.65
N LEU A 222 14.79 6.49 15.57
CA LEU A 222 14.10 7.73 15.87
C LEU A 222 13.89 7.97 17.38
N GLY A 223 14.29 7.05 18.25
CA GLY A 223 14.17 7.17 19.71
C GLY A 223 12.80 6.76 20.27
N ILE A 224 11.95 6.10 19.47
CA ILE A 224 10.62 5.64 19.87
C ILE A 224 10.72 4.21 20.41
N ALA A 225 10.79 4.07 21.73
CA ALA A 225 11.08 2.79 22.40
C ALA A 225 9.85 2.05 22.97
N SER A 226 8.70 2.73 23.11
CA SER A 226 7.48 2.13 23.69
C SER A 226 6.76 1.26 22.65
N GLN A 227 7.17 0.01 22.50
CA GLN A 227 6.70 -0.90 21.45
C GLN A 227 6.02 -2.15 22.03
N HIS A 228 4.87 -2.51 21.45
CA HIS A 228 4.04 -3.66 21.81
C HIS A 228 3.69 -4.46 20.56
N LEU A 229 3.31 -5.73 20.72
CA LEU A 229 2.89 -6.60 19.62
C LEU A 229 1.46 -7.10 19.80
N ILE A 230 0.72 -7.19 18.69
CA ILE A 230 -0.48 -8.01 18.57
C ILE A 230 -0.25 -9.02 17.44
N VAL A 231 -0.05 -10.28 17.80
CA VAL A 231 0.01 -11.37 16.82
C VAL A 231 -1.42 -11.81 16.50
N ASN A 232 -1.90 -11.40 15.33
CA ASN A 232 -3.27 -11.59 14.86
C ASN A 232 -3.41 -12.83 13.96
N ALA A 233 -4.66 -13.26 13.74
CA ALA A 233 -5.04 -14.34 12.84
C ALA A 233 -4.39 -15.71 13.17
N ILE A 234 -4.21 -16.01 14.46
CA ILE A 234 -3.70 -17.32 14.90
C ILE A 234 -4.81 -18.37 14.72
N ILE A 235 -4.54 -19.42 13.96
CA ILE A 235 -5.52 -20.48 13.72
C ILE A 235 -5.86 -21.16 15.05
N PRO A 236 -7.16 -21.21 15.45
CA PRO A 236 -7.57 -21.85 16.69
C PRO A 236 -7.15 -23.32 16.76
N ALA A 237 -6.88 -23.83 17.97
CA ALA A 237 -6.35 -25.18 18.14
C ALA A 237 -7.38 -26.26 17.74
N GLU A 238 -8.65 -25.98 17.99
CA GLU A 238 -9.80 -26.80 17.61
C GLU A 238 -9.92 -27.01 16.09
N GLU A 239 -9.43 -26.06 15.29
CA GLU A 239 -9.47 -26.14 13.82
C GLU A 239 -8.42 -27.08 13.23
N ALA A 240 -7.46 -27.55 14.03
CA ALA A 240 -6.48 -28.54 13.60
C ALA A 240 -7.10 -29.92 13.25
N ALA A 241 -8.39 -30.13 13.50
CA ALA A 241 -9.13 -31.29 12.99
C ALA A 241 -9.24 -31.28 11.45
N ASN A 242 -9.16 -30.10 10.83
CA ASN A 242 -9.14 -29.94 9.39
C ASN A 242 -7.68 -29.98 8.86
N PRO A 243 -7.36 -30.82 7.85
CA PRO A 243 -5.97 -30.95 7.35
C PRO A 243 -5.34 -29.64 6.84
N LEU A 244 -6.13 -28.78 6.18
CA LEU A 244 -5.64 -27.49 5.67
C LEU A 244 -5.25 -26.57 6.83
N PHE A 245 -6.15 -26.40 7.81
CA PHE A 245 -5.89 -25.58 8.98
C PHE A 245 -4.80 -26.18 9.88
N ALA A 246 -4.70 -27.50 9.98
CA ALA A 246 -3.61 -28.18 10.69
C ALA A 246 -2.25 -27.83 10.10
N ALA A 247 -2.08 -27.97 8.77
CA ALA A 247 -0.83 -27.65 8.09
C ALA A 247 -0.46 -26.17 8.24
N ARG A 248 -1.41 -25.26 8.02
CA ARG A 248 -1.23 -23.82 8.23
C ARG A 248 -0.87 -23.51 9.68
N ARG A 249 -1.49 -24.16 10.64
CA ARG A 249 -1.18 -23.97 12.06
C ARG A 249 0.24 -24.45 12.39
N THR A 250 0.71 -25.56 11.83
CA THR A 250 2.11 -26.01 11.97
C THR A 250 3.08 -24.97 11.42
N MET A 251 2.78 -24.38 10.26
CA MET A 251 3.55 -23.26 9.72
C MET A 251 3.55 -22.05 10.67
N GLN A 252 2.37 -21.64 11.16
CA GLN A 252 2.25 -20.53 12.10
C GLN A 252 3.03 -20.78 13.40
N GLN A 253 3.09 -22.02 13.91
CA GLN A 253 3.87 -22.35 15.10
C GLN A 253 5.37 -22.06 14.93
N GLY A 254 5.92 -22.30 13.74
CA GLY A 254 7.30 -21.94 13.41
C GLY A 254 7.53 -20.43 13.52
N TYR A 255 6.63 -19.64 12.92
CA TYR A 255 6.71 -18.18 12.99
C TYR A 255 6.40 -17.61 14.36
N LEU A 256 5.49 -18.20 15.13
CA LEU A 256 5.23 -17.81 16.52
C LEU A 256 6.46 -18.01 17.40
N ALA A 257 7.17 -19.13 17.25
CA ALA A 257 8.44 -19.37 17.92
C ALA A 257 9.51 -18.36 17.49
N GLN A 258 9.55 -18.03 16.19
CA GLN A 258 10.45 -17.03 15.65
C GLN A 258 10.17 -15.62 16.20
N ILE A 259 8.90 -15.20 16.23
CA ILE A 259 8.44 -13.92 16.80
C ILE A 259 8.85 -13.84 18.26
N ALA A 260 8.58 -14.87 19.06
CA ALA A 260 8.94 -14.88 20.48
C ALA A 260 10.45 -14.78 20.72
N ARG A 261 11.28 -15.32 19.81
CA ARG A 261 12.74 -15.26 19.89
C ARG A 261 13.29 -13.90 19.42
N GLU A 262 12.78 -13.36 18.33
CA GLU A 262 13.36 -12.20 17.65
C GLU A 262 12.76 -10.87 18.12
N LEU A 263 11.52 -10.87 18.61
CA LEU A 263 10.80 -9.69 19.08
C LEU A 263 10.30 -9.91 20.51
N PRO A 264 11.17 -9.86 21.54
CA PRO A 264 10.83 -10.12 22.94
C PRO A 264 10.11 -8.93 23.60
N LEU A 265 8.98 -8.53 23.02
CA LEU A 265 8.15 -7.41 23.47
C LEU A 265 6.86 -7.89 24.14
N PRO A 266 6.18 -7.04 24.93
CA PRO A 266 4.84 -7.33 25.42
C PRO A 266 3.91 -7.67 24.25
N THR A 267 3.42 -8.91 24.25
CA THR A 267 2.68 -9.48 23.11
C THR A 267 1.30 -9.92 23.54
N ARG A 268 0.29 -9.52 22.78
CA ARG A 268 -1.06 -10.10 22.82
C ARG A 268 -1.28 -10.98 21.61
N GLN A 269 -2.06 -12.02 21.79
CA GLN A 269 -2.40 -12.97 20.73
C GLN A 269 -3.89 -12.88 20.44
N MET A 270 -4.23 -12.80 19.16
CA MET A 270 -5.60 -12.76 18.68
C MET A 270 -5.84 -13.95 17.75
N PRO A 271 -6.76 -14.87 18.08
CA PRO A 271 -7.11 -15.96 17.18
C PRO A 271 -7.83 -15.43 15.93
N LEU A 272 -7.67 -16.16 14.83
CA LEU A 272 -8.46 -15.94 13.63
C LEU A 272 -9.94 -16.17 13.96
N LEU A 273 -10.78 -15.19 13.64
CA LEU A 273 -12.22 -15.27 13.88
C LEU A 273 -12.95 -15.78 12.64
N ALA A 274 -14.09 -16.45 12.88
CA ALA A 274 -14.89 -17.06 11.81
C ALA A 274 -15.58 -16.05 10.88
N GLY A 275 -15.83 -14.84 11.37
CA GLY A 275 -16.48 -13.76 10.63
C GLY A 275 -15.88 -12.42 11.02
N GLU A 276 -16.28 -11.38 10.30
CA GLU A 276 -15.70 -10.04 10.38
C GLU A 276 -15.80 -9.39 11.77
N ILE A 277 -15.01 -8.33 11.93
CA ILE A 277 -14.94 -7.49 13.13
C ILE A 277 -15.58 -6.14 12.80
N THR A 278 -16.89 -6.18 12.52
CA THR A 278 -17.72 -5.02 12.19
C THR A 278 -18.87 -4.89 13.17
N GLY A 279 -19.26 -3.66 13.45
CA GLY A 279 -20.34 -3.33 14.38
C GLY A 279 -19.91 -3.36 15.86
N MET A 280 -20.55 -2.51 16.66
CA MET A 280 -20.19 -2.28 18.06
C MET A 280 -20.28 -3.51 18.96
N ALA A 281 -21.28 -4.38 18.74
CA ALA A 281 -21.42 -5.60 19.52
C ALA A 281 -20.22 -6.54 19.31
N ARG A 282 -19.75 -6.64 18.07
CA ARG A 282 -18.59 -7.46 17.70
C ARG A 282 -17.30 -6.86 18.23
N LEU A 283 -17.09 -5.56 18.09
CA LEU A 283 -15.93 -4.84 18.64
C LEU A 283 -15.81 -5.04 20.16
N ARG A 284 -16.92 -4.95 20.89
CA ARG A 284 -16.94 -5.24 22.34
C ARG A 284 -16.58 -6.69 22.67
N ALA A 285 -17.11 -7.66 21.91
CA ALA A 285 -16.79 -9.06 22.11
C ALA A 285 -15.30 -9.36 21.82
N VAL A 286 -14.75 -8.77 20.76
CA VAL A 286 -13.32 -8.87 20.43
C VAL A 286 -12.47 -8.16 21.48
N GLY A 287 -12.92 -7.03 22.02
CA GLY A 287 -12.24 -6.34 23.12
C GLY A 287 -12.19 -7.19 24.39
N ARG A 288 -13.25 -7.93 24.70
CA ARG A 288 -13.25 -8.89 25.82
C ARG A 288 -12.19 -9.96 25.67
N LEU A 289 -12.07 -10.52 24.46
CA LEU A 289 -11.05 -11.51 24.16
C LEU A 289 -9.64 -10.90 24.21
N LEU A 290 -9.41 -9.78 23.53
CA LEU A 290 -8.08 -9.20 23.37
C LEU A 290 -7.49 -8.69 24.70
N PHE A 291 -8.31 -8.09 25.57
CA PHE A 291 -7.85 -7.47 26.82
C PHE A 291 -8.01 -8.36 28.06
N TYR A 292 -8.96 -9.30 28.05
CA TYR A 292 -9.27 -10.13 29.23
C TYR A 292 -9.21 -11.64 28.98
N GLY A 293 -8.98 -12.08 27.73
CA GLY A 293 -8.98 -13.51 27.38
C GLY A 293 -10.36 -14.16 27.41
N ASP A 294 -11.43 -13.36 27.49
CA ASP A 294 -12.81 -13.86 27.57
C ASP A 294 -13.42 -14.05 26.18
N ALA A 295 -13.52 -15.31 25.74
CA ALA A 295 -14.14 -15.69 24.48
C ALA A 295 -15.66 -15.91 24.56
N SER A 296 -16.29 -15.76 25.74
CA SER A 296 -17.71 -16.12 25.95
C SER A 296 -18.69 -15.32 25.07
N ALA A 297 -18.32 -14.09 24.72
CA ALA A 297 -19.12 -13.20 23.88
C ALA A 297 -18.92 -13.46 22.37
N LEU A 298 -17.97 -14.29 21.98
CA LEU A 298 -17.73 -14.67 20.59
C LEU A 298 -18.59 -15.88 20.24
N VAL A 299 -19.91 -15.67 20.14
CA VAL A 299 -20.79 -16.69 19.57
C VAL A 299 -20.46 -16.79 18.07
N ALA A 300 -20.25 -18.01 17.57
CA ALA A 300 -20.16 -18.24 16.14
C ALA A 300 -21.49 -17.77 15.52
N GLN A 301 -21.44 -16.77 14.64
CA GLN A 301 -22.59 -16.52 13.78
C GLN A 301 -22.74 -17.75 12.90
N VAL A 302 -23.71 -18.59 13.23
CA VAL A 302 -24.17 -19.66 12.35
C VAL A 302 -24.70 -18.96 11.12
N SER A 303 -23.99 -19.06 10.01
CA SER A 303 -24.54 -18.61 8.73
C SER A 303 -25.78 -19.45 8.45
N ASP A 304 -26.91 -18.80 8.14
CA ASP A 304 -28.02 -19.48 7.49
C ASP A 304 -27.44 -20.31 6.35
N GLY A 305 -27.74 -21.61 6.31
CA GLY A 305 -27.14 -22.62 5.43
C GLY A 305 -27.43 -22.43 3.93
N ALA A 306 -27.35 -21.19 3.44
CA ALA A 306 -27.38 -20.84 2.04
C ALA A 306 -26.22 -21.56 1.35
N THR A 307 -26.59 -22.41 0.40
CA THR A 307 -25.64 -23.06 -0.49
C THR A 307 -24.98 -21.97 -1.32
N LEU A 308 -23.71 -21.68 -1.03
CA LEU A 308 -22.95 -20.74 -1.84
C LEU A 308 -22.62 -21.39 -3.17
N PRO A 309 -22.82 -20.70 -4.31
CA PRO A 309 -22.46 -21.24 -5.60
C PRO A 309 -20.98 -21.64 -5.63
N ALA A 310 -20.66 -22.69 -6.40
CA ALA A 310 -19.28 -22.98 -6.74
C ALA A 310 -18.73 -21.77 -7.51
N PHE A 311 -17.64 -21.20 -7.00
CA PHE A 311 -17.00 -20.06 -7.61
C PHE A 311 -15.81 -20.60 -8.41
N GLU A 312 -16.05 -20.89 -9.69
CA GLU A 312 -15.07 -21.46 -10.61
C GLU A 312 -14.52 -20.39 -11.56
N ALA A 313 -13.28 -20.60 -12.01
CA ALA A 313 -12.63 -19.70 -12.96
C ALA A 313 -13.23 -19.88 -14.37
N ASP A 314 -13.66 -18.79 -14.99
CA ASP A 314 -13.98 -18.78 -16.43
C ASP A 314 -12.70 -18.58 -17.24
N LEU A 315 -12.00 -19.69 -17.53
CA LEU A 315 -10.74 -19.64 -18.27
C LEU A 315 -10.90 -19.04 -19.67
N ALA A 316 -12.07 -19.20 -20.31
CA ALA A 316 -12.32 -18.62 -21.63
C ALA A 316 -12.34 -17.08 -21.56
N ALA A 317 -12.79 -16.51 -20.45
CA ALA A 317 -12.74 -15.07 -20.20
C ALA A 317 -11.38 -14.58 -19.66
N ILE A 318 -10.64 -15.41 -18.93
CA ILE A 318 -9.37 -15.06 -18.28
C ILE A 318 -8.19 -15.13 -19.26
N LEU A 319 -8.05 -16.21 -20.03
CA LEU A 319 -6.88 -16.46 -20.87
C LEU A 319 -6.61 -15.34 -21.90
N PRO A 320 -7.62 -14.74 -22.58
CA PRO A 320 -7.40 -13.59 -23.46
C PRO A 320 -6.84 -12.35 -22.75
N ARG A 321 -6.93 -12.28 -21.42
CA ARG A 321 -6.35 -11.20 -20.61
C ARG A 321 -4.88 -11.46 -20.27
N LEU A 322 -4.42 -12.70 -20.36
CA LEU A 322 -3.05 -13.09 -20.00
C LEU A 322 -2.18 -13.38 -21.23
N LEU A 323 -2.78 -13.86 -22.32
CA LEU A 323 -2.06 -14.22 -23.53
C LEU A 323 -2.01 -13.05 -24.52
N PRO A 324 -0.95 -12.92 -25.34
CA PRO A 324 -0.90 -11.95 -26.42
C PRO A 324 -1.84 -12.37 -27.59
N ASP A 325 -2.63 -11.44 -28.12
CA ASP A 325 -3.49 -11.69 -29.31
C ASP A 325 -2.71 -11.51 -30.63
N GLN A 326 -2.07 -10.34 -30.81
CA GLN A 326 -1.12 -10.03 -31.89
C GLN A 326 -0.12 -8.98 -31.37
N GLY A 327 1.14 -9.38 -31.21
CA GLY A 327 2.19 -8.52 -30.64
C GLY A 327 2.50 -8.89 -29.20
N ARG A 328 2.44 -7.91 -28.29
CA ARG A 328 2.88 -8.06 -26.90
C ARG A 328 1.72 -7.95 -25.90
N ARG A 329 1.89 -8.58 -24.74
CA ARG A 329 1.00 -8.43 -23.59
C ARG A 329 1.76 -7.86 -22.39
N THR A 330 1.23 -6.82 -21.78
CA THR A 330 1.71 -6.29 -20.50
C THR A 330 0.67 -6.57 -19.42
N ILE A 331 1.09 -7.11 -18.28
CA ILE A 331 0.19 -7.50 -17.18
C ILE A 331 0.66 -6.80 -15.91
N PHE A 332 -0.21 -6.02 -15.29
CA PHE A 332 0.04 -5.31 -14.04
C PHE A 332 -0.68 -5.99 -12.90
N PHE A 333 0.04 -6.55 -11.94
CA PHE A 333 -0.53 -7.08 -10.71
C PHE A 333 -0.54 -5.99 -9.64
N ALA A 334 -1.73 -5.44 -9.38
CA ALA A 334 -1.99 -4.41 -8.38
C ALA A 334 -2.83 -4.97 -7.22
N GLY A 335 -2.92 -4.23 -6.11
CA GLY A 335 -3.59 -4.69 -4.88
C GLY A 335 -2.88 -4.23 -3.59
N LYS A 336 -3.58 -4.34 -2.46
CA LYS A 336 -3.05 -3.97 -1.14
C LYS A 336 -1.74 -4.71 -0.83
N GLY A 337 -0.86 -4.10 -0.04
CA GLY A 337 0.31 -4.80 0.49
C GLY A 337 -0.10 -6.09 1.21
N GLY A 338 0.47 -7.22 0.80
CA GLY A 338 0.26 -8.51 1.46
C GLY A 338 -0.79 -9.46 0.91
N VAL A 339 -1.62 -9.03 -0.05
CA VAL A 339 -2.68 -9.87 -0.67
C VAL A 339 -2.19 -10.99 -1.59
N GLY A 340 -0.87 -11.09 -1.81
CA GLY A 340 -0.26 -12.13 -2.66
C GLY A 340 0.05 -11.72 -4.10
N LYS A 341 0.22 -10.41 -4.37
CA LYS A 341 0.63 -9.89 -5.70
C LYS A 341 1.86 -10.58 -6.25
N THR A 342 2.96 -10.57 -5.51
CA THR A 342 4.24 -11.17 -5.89
C THR A 342 4.11 -12.67 -6.16
N VAL A 343 3.30 -13.38 -5.39
CA VAL A 343 3.04 -14.81 -5.64
C VAL A 343 2.28 -15.00 -6.96
N THR A 344 1.24 -14.20 -7.19
CA THR A 344 0.40 -14.30 -8.38
C THR A 344 1.15 -13.87 -9.65
N SER A 345 2.00 -12.85 -9.57
CA SER A 345 2.84 -12.40 -10.69
C SER A 345 3.92 -13.41 -11.02
N CYS A 346 4.63 -13.98 -10.03
CA CYS A 346 5.57 -15.07 -10.24
C CYS A 346 4.89 -16.31 -10.86
N LEU A 347 3.74 -16.71 -10.31
CA LEU A 347 2.95 -17.84 -10.78
C LEU A 347 2.54 -17.68 -12.25
N THR A 348 2.02 -16.51 -12.60
CA THR A 348 1.59 -16.20 -13.96
C THR A 348 2.78 -16.13 -14.92
N ALA A 349 3.89 -15.51 -14.52
CA ALA A 349 5.08 -15.40 -15.36
C ALA A 349 5.76 -16.76 -15.63
N VAL A 350 5.84 -17.64 -14.61
CA VAL A 350 6.35 -19.00 -14.74
C VAL A 350 5.45 -19.79 -15.71
N TRP A 351 4.13 -19.73 -15.51
CA TRP A 351 3.19 -20.43 -16.39
C TRP A 351 3.28 -19.94 -17.85
N LEU A 352 3.34 -18.63 -18.10
CA LEU A 352 3.46 -18.06 -19.45
C LEU A 352 4.76 -18.48 -20.15
N ALA A 353 5.87 -18.50 -19.43
CA ALA A 353 7.14 -19.02 -19.95
C ALA A 353 7.07 -20.52 -20.30
N HIS A 354 6.37 -21.32 -19.49
CA HIS A 354 6.10 -22.72 -19.81
C HIS A 354 5.18 -22.92 -21.04
N GLN A 355 4.37 -21.91 -21.39
CA GLN A 355 3.63 -21.92 -22.66
C GLN A 355 4.51 -21.56 -23.87
N GLY A 356 5.81 -21.32 -23.67
CA GLY A 356 6.78 -20.99 -24.72
C GLY A 356 6.94 -19.49 -24.98
N LEU A 357 6.26 -18.63 -24.22
CA LEU A 357 6.32 -17.18 -24.40
C LEU A 357 7.54 -16.57 -23.71
N LYS A 358 8.30 -15.76 -24.44
CA LYS A 358 9.42 -14.99 -23.88
C LYS A 358 8.89 -13.91 -22.93
N THR A 359 9.05 -14.17 -21.64
CA THR A 359 8.40 -13.45 -20.56
C THR A 359 9.41 -12.72 -19.68
N LEU A 360 9.18 -11.43 -19.45
CA LEU A 360 9.92 -10.63 -18.46
C LEU A 360 9.08 -10.39 -17.22
N LEU A 361 9.53 -10.87 -16.07
CA LEU A 361 8.96 -10.58 -14.75
C LEU A 361 9.76 -9.47 -14.09
N LEU A 362 9.08 -8.43 -13.61
CA LEU A 362 9.75 -7.31 -12.99
C LEU A 362 8.95 -6.81 -11.79
N THR A 363 9.66 -6.31 -10.78
CA THR A 363 9.03 -5.73 -9.58
C THR A 363 9.52 -4.31 -9.37
N THR A 364 8.57 -3.42 -9.07
CA THR A 364 8.84 -2.06 -8.60
C THR A 364 8.72 -1.94 -7.09
N ASP A 365 8.34 -3.01 -6.40
CA ASP A 365 8.18 -3.00 -4.95
C ASP A 365 9.56 -3.29 -4.29
N PRO A 366 10.15 -2.32 -3.58
CA PRO A 366 11.43 -2.52 -2.90
C PRO A 366 11.35 -3.61 -1.82
N ALA A 367 10.16 -3.87 -1.28
CA ALA A 367 9.88 -4.93 -0.32
C ALA A 367 9.49 -6.26 -0.96
N ALA A 368 9.26 -6.32 -2.28
CA ALA A 368 9.03 -7.60 -2.94
C ALA A 368 10.27 -8.47 -2.89
N HIS A 369 10.02 -9.77 -2.72
CA HIS A 369 11.05 -10.80 -2.66
C HIS A 369 10.79 -11.82 -3.75
N LEU A 370 10.86 -11.38 -5.02
CA LEU A 370 10.73 -12.26 -6.18
C LEU A 370 11.63 -13.49 -6.02
N GLY A 371 12.86 -13.29 -5.55
CA GLY A 371 13.79 -14.40 -5.36
C GLY A 371 13.38 -15.40 -4.28
N ASP A 372 12.69 -14.97 -3.22
CA ASP A 372 12.18 -15.86 -2.18
C ASP A 372 10.99 -16.70 -2.69
N VAL A 373 10.15 -16.11 -3.55
CA VAL A 373 8.99 -16.78 -4.16
C VAL A 373 9.44 -17.74 -5.26
N LEU A 374 10.33 -17.31 -6.16
CA LEU A 374 10.88 -18.16 -7.21
C LEU A 374 11.84 -19.23 -6.67
N GLY A 375 12.48 -18.98 -5.52
CA GLY A 375 13.52 -19.86 -4.97
C GLY A 375 14.88 -19.70 -5.65
N VAL A 376 15.10 -18.62 -6.41
CA VAL A 376 16.36 -18.28 -7.09
C VAL A 376 16.68 -16.80 -6.90
N PRO A 377 17.97 -16.38 -6.88
CA PRO A 377 18.31 -14.97 -6.73
C PRO A 377 17.83 -14.14 -7.94
N VAL A 378 17.27 -12.95 -7.66
CA VAL A 378 16.88 -11.95 -8.66
C VAL A 378 17.60 -10.65 -8.35
N GLY A 379 18.31 -10.10 -9.34
CA GLY A 379 19.11 -8.87 -9.22
C GLY A 379 18.42 -7.64 -9.78
N ASP A 380 19.17 -6.55 -9.84
CA ASP A 380 18.82 -5.22 -10.37
C ASP A 380 18.97 -5.10 -11.90
N THR A 381 19.43 -6.16 -12.56
CA THR A 381 19.59 -6.26 -14.00
C THR A 381 18.75 -7.41 -14.54
N ILE A 382 18.34 -7.32 -15.81
CA ILE A 382 17.56 -8.37 -16.46
C ILE A 382 18.43 -9.61 -16.63
N ALA A 383 18.04 -10.70 -15.97
CA ALA A 383 18.73 -11.98 -16.04
C ALA A 383 17.74 -13.14 -16.28
N PRO A 384 18.18 -14.20 -16.98
CA PRO A 384 17.36 -15.40 -17.15
C PRO A 384 17.14 -16.10 -15.80
N VAL A 385 15.92 -16.59 -15.57
CA VAL A 385 15.56 -17.37 -14.39
C VAL A 385 15.98 -18.82 -14.61
N ALA A 386 16.99 -19.27 -13.86
CA ALA A 386 17.48 -20.64 -13.96
C ALA A 386 16.36 -21.65 -13.61
N GLY A 387 16.10 -22.60 -14.52
CA GLY A 387 15.07 -23.63 -14.35
C GLY A 387 13.78 -23.42 -15.15
N VAL A 388 13.53 -22.20 -15.66
CA VAL A 388 12.37 -21.90 -16.52
C VAL A 388 12.86 -21.23 -17.81
N PRO A 389 13.00 -21.98 -18.93
CA PRO A 389 13.38 -21.40 -20.21
C PRO A 389 12.39 -20.32 -20.66
N GLY A 390 12.90 -19.21 -21.20
CA GLY A 390 12.08 -18.11 -21.68
C GLY A 390 11.63 -17.11 -20.60
N LEU A 391 11.87 -17.39 -19.31
CA LEU A 391 11.61 -16.46 -18.21
C LEU A 391 12.84 -15.64 -17.84
N PHE A 392 12.66 -14.33 -17.76
CA PHE A 392 13.66 -13.38 -17.29
C PHE A 392 13.10 -12.59 -16.12
N ALA A 393 13.95 -12.22 -15.17
CA ALA A 393 13.53 -11.45 -14.00
C ALA A 393 14.47 -10.31 -13.68
N THR A 394 13.92 -9.21 -13.17
CA THR A 394 14.68 -8.10 -12.59
C THR A 394 13.89 -7.38 -11.50
N LYS A 395 14.59 -6.61 -10.68
CA LYS A 395 14.02 -5.73 -9.68
C LYS A 395 14.47 -4.30 -9.95
N ILE A 396 13.52 -3.37 -9.99
CA ILE A 396 13.85 -1.95 -9.98
C ILE A 396 14.11 -1.55 -8.52
N ASP A 397 15.36 -1.22 -8.21
CA ASP A 397 15.73 -0.61 -6.93
C ASP A 397 15.61 0.92 -7.04
N PRO A 398 14.66 1.56 -6.34
CA PRO A 398 14.45 3.01 -6.45
C PRO A 398 15.69 3.85 -6.12
N LYS A 399 16.52 3.40 -5.16
CA LYS A 399 17.74 4.12 -4.78
C LYS A 399 18.80 4.03 -5.84
N ALA A 400 19.03 2.81 -6.35
CA ALA A 400 19.97 2.61 -7.45
C ALA A 400 19.51 3.35 -8.72
N ALA A 401 18.19 3.35 -8.99
CA ALA A 401 17.59 4.12 -10.08
C ALA A 401 17.82 5.62 -9.89
N GLY A 402 17.56 6.16 -8.70
CA GLY A 402 17.77 7.57 -8.35
C GLY A 402 19.22 8.01 -8.56
N GLU A 403 20.19 7.25 -8.06
CA GLU A 403 21.62 7.52 -8.23
C GLU A 403 22.05 7.49 -9.71
N ALA A 404 21.58 6.51 -10.47
CA ALA A 404 21.85 6.40 -11.90
C ALA A 404 21.22 7.56 -12.68
N TYR A 405 19.96 7.91 -12.36
CA TYR A 405 19.24 9.04 -12.95
C TYR A 405 19.94 10.36 -12.66
N LYS A 406 20.31 10.61 -11.40
CA LYS A 406 21.07 11.78 -10.96
C LYS A 406 22.37 11.91 -11.72
N THR A 407 23.15 10.83 -11.80
CA THR A 407 24.42 10.79 -12.54
C THR A 407 24.20 11.17 -14.02
N ARG A 408 23.17 10.63 -14.66
CA ARG A 408 22.82 10.93 -16.05
C ARG A 408 22.43 12.40 -16.26
N ILE A 409 21.57 12.95 -15.40
CA ILE A 409 21.10 14.34 -15.51
C ILE A 409 22.24 15.34 -15.27
N LEU A 410 23.10 15.09 -14.27
CA LEU A 410 24.25 15.96 -13.99
C LEU A 410 25.27 15.92 -15.13
N ALA A 411 25.52 14.74 -15.71
CA ALA A 411 26.41 14.60 -16.86
C ALA A 411 25.88 15.34 -18.10
N ASP A 412 24.57 15.27 -18.38
CA ASP A 412 23.93 16.02 -19.47
C ASP A 412 23.96 17.54 -19.22
N ALA A 413 23.71 17.99 -17.99
CA ALA A 413 23.81 19.41 -17.62
C ALA A 413 25.23 19.96 -17.81
N GLN A 414 26.25 19.17 -17.45
CA GLN A 414 27.66 19.49 -17.70
C GLN A 414 27.97 19.55 -19.20
N ALA A 415 27.51 18.56 -19.97
CA ALA A 415 27.71 18.51 -21.42
C ALA A 415 27.06 19.69 -22.16
N ARG A 416 25.94 20.21 -21.62
CA ARG A 416 25.24 21.41 -22.13
C ARG A 416 25.85 22.73 -21.64
N GLY A 417 26.93 22.69 -20.86
CA GLY A 417 27.67 23.88 -20.44
C GLY A 417 27.02 24.70 -19.32
N ARG A 418 26.20 24.09 -18.45
CA ARG A 418 25.67 24.78 -17.26
C ARG A 418 26.79 25.17 -16.28
N SER A 419 26.59 26.28 -15.55
CA SER A 419 27.58 26.75 -14.58
C SER A 419 27.74 25.79 -13.39
N PRO A 420 28.91 25.76 -12.73
CA PRO A 420 29.12 24.97 -11.53
C PRO A 420 28.12 25.28 -10.40
N GLU A 421 27.69 26.54 -10.24
CA GLU A 421 26.67 26.88 -9.23
C GLU A 421 25.30 26.29 -9.58
N SER A 422 24.90 26.33 -10.85
CA SER A 422 23.64 25.74 -11.29
C SER A 422 23.63 24.21 -11.12
N ILE A 423 24.77 23.55 -11.37
CA ILE A 423 24.90 22.10 -11.16
C ILE A 423 24.78 21.74 -9.69
N ALA A 424 25.34 22.56 -8.78
CA ALA A 424 25.23 22.35 -7.34
C ALA A 424 23.77 22.45 -6.86
N VAL A 425 23.01 23.44 -7.34
CA VAL A 425 21.57 23.57 -7.03
C VAL A 425 20.78 22.37 -7.56
N MET A 426 21.04 21.95 -8.80
CA MET A 426 20.39 20.75 -9.37
C MET A 426 20.73 19.48 -8.59
N GLN A 427 21.96 19.37 -8.09
CA GLN A 427 22.37 18.22 -7.30
C GLN A 427 21.59 18.13 -5.99
N GLU A 428 21.36 19.26 -5.32
CA GLU A 428 20.56 19.36 -4.09
C GLU A 428 19.08 19.04 -4.36
N GLU A 429 18.50 19.51 -5.46
CA GLU A 429 17.14 19.14 -5.86
C GLU A 429 17.00 17.64 -6.16
N LEU A 430 18.00 17.05 -6.83
CA LEU A 430 18.02 15.63 -7.18
C LEU A 430 18.25 14.71 -5.97
N ASP A 431 18.77 15.23 -4.86
CA ASP A 431 18.89 14.51 -3.58
C ASP A 431 17.56 14.39 -2.82
N SER A 432 16.45 14.85 -3.43
CA SER A 432 15.10 14.66 -2.92
C SER A 432 14.60 13.21 -3.07
N PRO A 433 13.86 12.66 -2.08
CA PRO A 433 13.17 11.38 -2.22
C PRO A 433 12.21 11.30 -3.41
N CYS A 434 11.62 12.42 -3.86
CA CYS A 434 10.74 12.42 -5.04
C CYS A 434 11.54 12.08 -6.34
N THR A 435 12.87 12.19 -6.36
CA THR A 435 13.74 11.80 -7.50
C THR A 435 13.85 10.28 -7.66
N GLU A 436 13.93 9.52 -6.57
CA GLU A 436 14.01 8.05 -6.60
C GLU A 436 12.78 7.44 -7.30
N GLU A 437 11.59 8.00 -7.03
CA GLU A 437 10.32 7.56 -7.61
C GLU A 437 10.25 7.86 -9.11
N ILE A 438 10.67 9.06 -9.52
CA ILE A 438 10.72 9.46 -10.94
C ILE A 438 11.70 8.56 -11.70
N ALA A 439 12.86 8.27 -11.11
CA ALA A 439 13.88 7.44 -11.72
C ALA A 439 13.41 5.98 -11.88
N ALA A 440 12.76 5.42 -10.85
CA ALA A 440 12.15 4.10 -10.91
C ALA A 440 11.09 4.04 -12.01
N PHE A 441 10.31 5.11 -12.20
CA PHE A 441 9.31 5.19 -13.25
C PHE A 441 9.91 5.33 -14.66
N ASP A 442 11.01 6.07 -14.84
CA ASP A 442 11.70 6.14 -16.14
C ASP A 442 12.22 4.76 -16.59
N LEU A 443 12.75 3.96 -15.65
CA LEU A 443 13.13 2.56 -15.90
C LEU A 443 11.92 1.68 -16.20
N PHE A 444 10.81 1.86 -15.48
CA PHE A 444 9.56 1.18 -15.76
C PHE A 444 9.11 1.42 -17.21
N ILE A 445 9.14 2.68 -17.68
CA ILE A 445 8.81 3.04 -19.06
C ILE A 445 9.80 2.42 -20.03
N GLU A 446 11.09 2.42 -19.71
CA GLU A 446 12.12 1.80 -20.53
C GLU A 446 11.81 0.33 -20.78
N TYR A 447 11.54 -0.42 -19.72
CA TYR A 447 11.21 -1.85 -19.82
C TYR A 447 9.87 -2.07 -20.50
N ALA A 448 8.85 -1.26 -20.19
CA ALA A 448 7.55 -1.31 -20.87
C ALA A 448 7.63 -0.97 -22.36
N ALA A 449 8.64 -0.22 -22.81
CA ALA A 449 8.84 0.15 -24.21
C ALA A 449 9.70 -0.86 -25.00
N GLN A 450 10.39 -1.78 -24.33
CA GLN A 450 11.19 -2.80 -25.01
C GLN A 450 10.29 -3.73 -25.84
N ALA A 451 10.67 -3.95 -27.10
CA ALA A 451 9.95 -4.81 -28.04
C ALA A 451 10.40 -6.27 -28.02
N ASP A 452 11.39 -6.60 -27.18
CA ASP A 452 12.03 -7.91 -27.15
C ASP A 452 11.23 -8.98 -26.40
N TRP A 453 10.10 -8.61 -25.80
CA TRP A 453 9.29 -9.44 -24.91
C TRP A 453 7.90 -9.67 -25.49
N GLU A 454 7.46 -10.93 -25.49
CA GLU A 454 6.09 -11.29 -25.86
C GLU A 454 5.13 -10.98 -24.71
N VAL A 455 5.59 -11.20 -23.48
CA VAL A 455 4.87 -10.82 -22.26
C VAL A 455 5.78 -10.08 -21.29
N ILE A 456 5.28 -8.99 -20.71
CA ILE A 456 5.90 -8.33 -19.55
C ILE A 456 4.92 -8.41 -18.37
N VAL A 457 5.38 -8.95 -17.24
CA VAL A 457 4.62 -9.09 -16.00
C VAL A 457 5.19 -8.14 -14.95
N PHE A 458 4.38 -7.18 -14.53
CA PHE A 458 4.69 -6.21 -13.49
C PHE A 458 4.11 -6.66 -12.14
N ASP A 459 4.98 -6.95 -11.18
CA ASP A 459 4.65 -6.99 -9.76
C ASP A 459 4.74 -5.56 -9.20
N THR A 460 3.60 -4.88 -9.12
CA THR A 460 3.59 -3.47 -8.74
C THR A 460 3.72 -3.31 -7.22
N ALA A 461 4.18 -2.14 -6.80
CA ALA A 461 4.02 -1.64 -5.44
C ALA A 461 2.54 -1.64 -5.01
N PRO A 462 2.22 -1.43 -3.71
CA PRO A 462 0.83 -1.31 -3.25
C PRO A 462 0.03 -0.27 -4.06
N THR A 463 -1.25 -0.55 -4.30
CA THR A 463 -2.05 0.15 -5.32
C THR A 463 -2.01 1.67 -5.24
N GLY A 464 -2.16 2.27 -4.06
CA GLY A 464 -2.11 3.73 -3.91
C GLY A 464 -0.76 4.35 -4.33
N HIS A 465 0.35 3.63 -4.14
CA HIS A 465 1.66 4.08 -4.63
C HIS A 465 1.77 3.89 -6.15
N THR A 466 1.21 2.82 -6.70
CA THR A 466 1.16 2.60 -8.16
C THR A 466 0.35 3.69 -8.85
N LEU A 467 -0.81 4.08 -8.31
CA LEU A 467 -1.65 5.12 -8.91
C LEU A 467 -0.98 6.48 -8.86
N ARG A 468 -0.38 6.85 -7.71
CA ARG A 468 0.45 8.06 -7.60
C ARG A 468 1.61 8.06 -8.59
N MET A 469 2.29 6.94 -8.75
CA MET A 469 3.36 6.78 -9.74
C MET A 469 2.85 7.00 -11.19
N LEU A 470 1.58 6.72 -11.47
CA LEU A 470 0.93 6.93 -12.77
C LEU A 470 0.31 8.32 -12.93
N GLU A 471 0.04 9.04 -11.84
CA GLU A 471 -0.41 10.44 -11.83
C GLU A 471 0.74 11.42 -12.05
N LEU A 472 1.91 11.14 -11.48
CA LEU A 472 3.13 11.96 -11.61
C LEU A 472 3.42 12.42 -13.05
N PRO A 473 3.32 11.58 -14.10
CA PRO A 473 3.60 12.00 -15.48
C PRO A 473 2.48 12.86 -16.10
N MET A 474 1.23 12.71 -15.63
CA MET A 474 0.11 13.52 -16.11
C MET A 474 0.24 14.95 -15.60
N ASP A 475 0.56 15.12 -14.32
CA ASP A 475 0.88 16.42 -13.73
C ASP A 475 2.16 16.99 -14.33
N TRP A 476 3.17 16.16 -14.60
CA TRP A 476 4.41 16.62 -15.23
C TRP A 476 4.23 17.05 -16.68
N SER A 477 3.34 16.38 -17.45
CA SER A 477 3.01 16.82 -18.82
C SER A 477 2.40 18.23 -18.82
N GLN A 478 1.58 18.54 -17.80
CA GLN A 478 1.01 19.86 -17.57
C GLN A 478 2.05 20.84 -17.00
N GLN A 479 2.96 20.40 -16.12
CA GLN A 479 4.05 21.24 -15.61
C GLN A 479 5.12 21.55 -16.67
N ILE A 480 5.34 20.67 -17.66
CA ILE A 480 6.18 21.00 -18.82
C ILE A 480 5.52 22.10 -19.65
N ASP A 481 4.19 22.14 -19.73
CA ASP A 481 3.48 23.27 -20.36
C ASP A 481 3.62 24.58 -19.55
N VAL A 482 3.83 24.51 -18.23
CA VAL A 482 4.06 25.66 -17.34
C VAL A 482 5.55 26.06 -17.23
N LYS A 483 6.51 25.14 -17.44
CA LYS A 483 7.97 25.36 -17.38
C LYS A 483 8.56 26.16 -18.55
N VAL A 484 7.73 26.92 -19.26
CA VAL A 484 8.13 27.84 -20.34
C VAL A 484 8.95 29.06 -19.83
N PHE A 485 9.17 29.21 -18.52
CA PHE A 485 9.87 30.39 -17.98
C PHE A 485 11.36 30.25 -17.63
N ALA A 486 12.01 29.08 -17.77
CA ALA A 486 13.39 28.92 -17.26
C ALA A 486 14.47 28.33 -18.19
N SER A 487 14.20 27.98 -19.45
CA SER A 487 15.29 27.62 -20.38
C SER A 487 14.90 27.76 -21.84
N VAL A 488 15.65 28.59 -22.58
CA VAL A 488 15.36 29.00 -23.97
C VAL A 488 15.75 27.93 -25.02
N ASP A 489 16.33 26.78 -24.67
CA ASP A 489 16.80 25.78 -25.66
C ASP A 489 16.52 24.31 -25.26
N GLY A 490 15.25 23.92 -25.11
CA GLY A 490 14.85 22.56 -24.66
C GLY A 490 13.82 21.79 -25.49
N ALA A 491 13.19 22.42 -26.49
CA ALA A 491 11.95 21.92 -27.11
C ALA A 491 12.01 20.48 -27.67
N GLN A 492 13.16 20.03 -28.16
CA GLN A 492 13.27 18.74 -28.85
C GLN A 492 13.50 17.54 -27.91
N ALA A 493 14.20 17.74 -26.79
CA ALA A 493 14.35 16.70 -25.77
C ALA A 493 13.04 16.51 -24.97
N ASP A 494 12.31 17.61 -24.76
CA ASP A 494 11.03 17.63 -24.07
C ASP A 494 9.91 16.96 -24.90
N GLU A 495 9.93 17.11 -26.24
CA GLU A 495 9.02 16.39 -27.15
C GLU A 495 9.27 14.87 -27.17
N VAL A 496 10.53 14.43 -27.18
CA VAL A 496 10.88 13.00 -27.18
C VAL A 496 10.47 12.34 -25.87
N ALA A 497 10.70 13.01 -24.75
CA ALA A 497 10.23 12.56 -23.44
C ALA A 497 8.70 12.48 -23.43
N LYS A 498 7.99 13.56 -23.80
CA LYS A 498 6.51 13.59 -23.89
C LYS A 498 5.95 12.49 -24.78
N ALA A 499 6.53 12.25 -25.95
CA ALA A 499 6.10 11.19 -26.86
C ALA A 499 6.30 9.78 -26.27
N ARG A 500 7.42 9.57 -25.56
CA ARG A 500 7.70 8.30 -24.86
C ARG A 500 6.70 8.05 -23.73
N PHE A 501 6.37 9.07 -22.94
CA PHE A 501 5.35 8.99 -21.89
C PHE A 501 3.96 8.73 -22.45
N GLY A 502 3.54 9.48 -23.48
CA GLY A 502 2.25 9.30 -24.14
C GLY A 502 2.07 7.88 -24.68
N GLY A 503 3.10 7.32 -25.31
CA GLY A 503 3.05 5.94 -25.83
C GLY A 503 2.86 4.86 -24.76
N VAL A 504 3.39 5.05 -23.55
CA VAL A 504 3.17 4.10 -22.44
C VAL A 504 1.78 4.26 -21.83
N ILE A 505 1.27 5.48 -21.73
CA ILE A 505 -0.12 5.71 -21.28
C ILE A 505 -1.10 5.07 -22.26
N ASP A 506 -0.89 5.26 -23.57
CA ASP A 506 -1.72 4.63 -24.61
C ASP A 506 -1.65 3.10 -24.57
N LEU A 507 -0.45 2.54 -24.34
CA LEU A 507 -0.26 1.11 -24.11
C LEU A 507 -1.10 0.62 -22.93
N MET A 508 -1.06 1.34 -21.80
CA MET A 508 -1.78 0.97 -20.58
C MET A 508 -3.29 1.06 -20.76
N ARG A 509 -3.77 2.01 -21.58
CA ARG A 509 -5.19 2.19 -21.91
C ARG A 509 -5.72 1.13 -22.87
N ASP A 510 -4.91 0.53 -23.73
CA ASP A 510 -5.35 -0.49 -24.69
C ASP A 510 -5.57 -1.86 -24.02
N PRO A 511 -6.82 -2.32 -23.82
CA PRO A 511 -7.10 -3.60 -23.13
C PRO A 511 -6.65 -4.83 -23.93
N ARG A 512 -6.29 -4.66 -25.21
CA ARG A 512 -5.72 -5.73 -26.05
C ARG A 512 -4.22 -5.91 -25.86
N GLN A 513 -3.56 -4.91 -25.28
CA GLN A 513 -2.12 -4.96 -25.00
C GLN A 513 -1.83 -4.97 -23.50
N SER A 514 -2.69 -4.39 -22.67
CA SER A 514 -2.48 -4.27 -21.23
C SER A 514 -3.62 -4.87 -20.41
N THR A 515 -3.26 -5.54 -19.33
CA THR A 515 -4.20 -6.12 -18.37
C THR A 515 -3.85 -5.66 -16.97
N PHE A 516 -4.77 -4.96 -16.31
CA PHE A 516 -4.67 -4.63 -14.88
C PHE A 516 -5.37 -5.72 -14.07
N ALA A 517 -4.56 -6.53 -13.39
CA ALA A 517 -4.98 -7.62 -12.53
C ALA A 517 -4.96 -7.19 -11.06
N PHE A 518 -6.14 -7.05 -10.45
CA PHE A 518 -6.28 -6.66 -9.04
C PHE A 518 -6.35 -7.89 -8.15
N VAL A 519 -5.32 -8.08 -7.33
CA VAL A 519 -5.24 -9.17 -6.34
C VAL A 519 -5.85 -8.70 -5.02
N LEU A 520 -6.78 -9.48 -4.48
CA LEU A 520 -7.51 -9.16 -3.24
C LEU A 520 -7.86 -10.43 -2.47
N TYR A 521 -8.25 -10.27 -1.21
CA TYR A 521 -8.93 -11.32 -0.45
C TYR A 521 -10.44 -11.13 -0.53
N PRO A 522 -11.23 -12.20 -0.47
CA PRO A 522 -12.69 -12.13 -0.37
C PRO A 522 -13.13 -11.65 1.04
N GLU A 523 -12.76 -10.42 1.38
CA GLU A 523 -13.04 -9.71 2.63
C GLU A 523 -13.30 -8.22 2.31
N ALA A 524 -14.07 -7.52 3.15
CA ALA A 524 -14.54 -6.16 2.84
C ALA A 524 -13.41 -5.18 2.47
N THR A 525 -12.40 -5.04 3.32
CA THR A 525 -11.36 -4.00 3.16
C THR A 525 -10.53 -4.18 1.88
N PRO A 526 -9.94 -5.36 1.58
CA PRO A 526 -9.21 -5.54 0.32
C PRO A 526 -10.05 -5.26 -0.93
N ILE A 527 -11.35 -5.55 -0.90
CA ILE A 527 -12.26 -5.29 -2.03
C ILE A 527 -12.58 -3.81 -2.18
N LEU A 528 -12.86 -3.11 -1.08
CA LEU A 528 -13.11 -1.67 -1.09
C LEU A 528 -11.91 -0.90 -1.63
N GLU A 529 -10.70 -1.29 -1.23
CA GLU A 529 -9.46 -0.68 -1.73
C GLU A 529 -9.24 -0.93 -3.21
N ALA A 530 -9.47 -2.18 -3.67
CA ALA A 530 -9.39 -2.49 -5.08
C ALA A 530 -10.43 -1.68 -5.88
N ALA A 531 -11.63 -1.48 -5.34
CA ALA A 531 -12.69 -0.71 -5.99
C ALA A 531 -12.31 0.77 -6.15
N ARG A 532 -11.81 1.42 -5.10
CA ARG A 532 -11.33 2.82 -5.16
C ARG A 532 -10.21 2.97 -6.20
N ALA A 533 -9.25 2.04 -6.17
CA ALA A 533 -8.16 2.04 -7.14
C ALA A 533 -8.63 1.85 -8.60
N VAL A 534 -9.67 1.05 -8.80
CA VAL A 534 -10.28 0.87 -10.13
C VAL A 534 -11.02 2.13 -10.57
N GLU A 535 -11.70 2.82 -9.66
CA GLU A 535 -12.35 4.11 -9.94
C GLU A 535 -11.31 5.18 -10.34
N GLU A 536 -10.22 5.28 -9.60
CA GLU A 536 -9.08 6.17 -9.90
C GLU A 536 -8.47 5.85 -11.28
N LEU A 537 -8.16 4.59 -11.59
CA LEU A 537 -7.67 4.19 -12.92
C LEU A 537 -8.70 4.47 -14.03
N SER A 538 -9.98 4.30 -13.74
CA SER A 538 -11.04 4.56 -14.71
C SER A 538 -11.10 6.03 -15.11
N SER A 539 -10.77 6.95 -14.19
CA SER A 539 -10.62 8.38 -14.50
C SER A 539 -9.50 8.64 -15.52
N LEU A 540 -8.48 7.78 -15.53
CA LEU A 540 -7.36 7.80 -16.48
C LEU A 540 -7.65 7.04 -17.77
N GLY A 541 -8.84 6.45 -17.93
CA GLY A 541 -9.22 5.63 -19.08
C GLY A 541 -8.64 4.22 -19.06
N ILE A 542 -8.19 3.73 -17.90
CA ILE A 542 -7.64 2.39 -17.70
C ILE A 542 -8.71 1.52 -17.03
N ALA A 543 -9.12 0.44 -17.69
CA ALA A 543 -10.12 -0.49 -17.15
C ALA A 543 -9.46 -1.70 -16.46
N PRO A 544 -10.08 -2.27 -15.41
CA PRO A 544 -9.62 -3.53 -14.83
C PRO A 544 -9.76 -4.67 -15.85
N GLY A 545 -8.71 -5.47 -15.99
CA GLY A 545 -8.69 -6.61 -16.92
C GLY A 545 -8.96 -7.95 -16.24
N LEU A 546 -8.62 -8.07 -14.96
CA LEU A 546 -8.74 -9.32 -14.19
C LEU A 546 -8.87 -9.00 -12.69
N ILE A 547 -9.71 -9.75 -11.98
CA ILE A 547 -9.71 -9.78 -10.51
C ILE A 547 -9.16 -11.12 -10.06
N VAL A 548 -8.18 -11.11 -9.16
CA VAL A 548 -7.64 -12.33 -8.54
C VAL A 548 -8.13 -12.39 -7.10
N ALA A 549 -9.10 -13.27 -6.84
CA ALA A 549 -9.59 -13.54 -5.51
C ALA A 549 -8.68 -14.59 -4.85
N ASN A 550 -7.70 -14.14 -4.07
CA ASN A 550 -6.74 -15.00 -3.41
C ASN A 550 -7.28 -15.53 -2.07
N TYR A 551 -6.75 -16.67 -1.61
CA TYR A 551 -7.09 -17.33 -0.34
C TYR A 551 -8.57 -17.71 -0.21
N VAL A 552 -9.15 -18.21 -1.30
CA VAL A 552 -10.53 -18.72 -1.32
C VAL A 552 -10.59 -20.07 -0.59
N LEU A 553 -11.46 -20.17 0.42
CA LEU A 553 -11.75 -21.44 1.08
C LEU A 553 -12.71 -22.26 0.20
N THR A 554 -12.23 -23.42 -0.23
CA THR A 554 -13.03 -24.36 -1.00
C THR A 554 -14.02 -25.10 -0.10
N GLU A 555 -15.08 -25.65 -0.70
CA GLU A 555 -16.04 -26.49 0.04
C GLU A 555 -15.36 -27.71 0.67
N ALA A 556 -14.45 -28.37 -0.05
CA ALA A 556 -13.67 -29.49 0.47
C ALA A 556 -12.78 -29.12 1.66
N ALA A 557 -12.33 -27.86 1.75
CA ALA A 557 -11.54 -27.35 2.85
C ALA A 557 -12.39 -26.85 4.03
N ALA A 558 -13.67 -26.54 3.84
CA ALA A 558 -14.55 -25.98 4.86
C ALA A 558 -15.33 -27.07 5.62
N THR A 559 -14.63 -27.99 6.28
CA THR A 559 -15.26 -29.15 6.94
C THR A 559 -15.69 -28.91 8.40
N THR A 560 -15.23 -27.83 9.02
CA THR A 560 -15.55 -27.45 10.41
C THR A 560 -16.58 -26.32 10.44
N PRO A 561 -17.34 -26.13 11.54
CA PRO A 561 -18.27 -24.99 11.66
C PRO A 561 -17.59 -23.63 11.45
N PHE A 562 -16.34 -23.48 11.91
CA PHE A 562 -15.53 -22.30 11.67
C PHE A 562 -15.18 -22.11 10.18
N GLY A 563 -14.70 -23.17 9.51
CA GLY A 563 -14.39 -23.13 8.09
C GLY A 563 -15.62 -22.84 7.23
N GLN A 564 -16.77 -23.39 7.61
CA GLN A 564 -18.06 -23.13 6.98
C GLN A 564 -18.49 -21.67 7.15
N ALA A 565 -18.40 -21.11 8.36
CA ALA A 565 -18.71 -19.71 8.60
C ALA A 565 -17.76 -18.75 7.84
N ARG A 566 -16.46 -19.07 7.80
CA ARG A 566 -15.48 -18.33 6.99
C ARG A 566 -15.81 -18.38 5.51
N ARG A 567 -16.11 -19.57 4.98
CA ARG A 567 -16.52 -19.75 3.58
C ARG A 567 -17.82 -18.98 3.30
N ALA A 568 -18.78 -19.02 4.21
CA ALA A 568 -20.04 -18.28 4.12
C ALA A 568 -19.81 -16.77 3.98
N MET A 569 -18.92 -16.23 4.82
CA MET A 569 -18.49 -14.83 4.76
C MET A 569 -17.82 -14.52 3.41
N GLN A 570 -16.83 -15.32 2.97
CA GLN A 570 -16.16 -15.12 1.69
C GLN A 570 -17.11 -15.18 0.50
N GLY A 571 -18.11 -16.07 0.53
CA GLY A 571 -19.06 -16.23 -0.57
C GLY A 571 -19.94 -15.01 -0.83
N ARG A 572 -20.26 -14.22 0.21
CA ARG A 572 -20.95 -12.94 0.04
C ARG A 572 -20.11 -12.00 -0.84
N TYR A 573 -18.85 -11.81 -0.46
CA TYR A 573 -17.91 -10.98 -1.20
C TYR A 573 -17.62 -11.48 -2.61
N LEU A 574 -17.38 -12.78 -2.78
CA LEU A 574 -17.12 -13.38 -4.08
C LEU A 574 -18.29 -13.16 -5.05
N SER A 575 -19.53 -13.21 -4.56
CA SER A 575 -20.72 -12.98 -5.39
C SER A 575 -20.86 -11.53 -5.88
N GLU A 576 -20.26 -10.57 -5.17
CA GLU A 576 -20.31 -9.15 -5.52
C GLU A 576 -19.22 -8.74 -6.53
N LEU A 577 -18.11 -9.49 -6.61
CA LEU A 577 -16.95 -9.14 -7.45
C LEU A 577 -17.31 -8.90 -8.93
N PRO A 578 -18.09 -9.78 -9.61
CA PRO A 578 -18.38 -9.58 -11.03
C PRO A 578 -19.15 -8.28 -11.30
N SER A 579 -20.13 -7.96 -10.45
CA SER A 579 -20.91 -6.72 -10.57
C SER A 579 -20.11 -5.47 -10.21
N ARG A 580 -19.14 -5.59 -9.29
CA ARG A 580 -18.38 -4.46 -8.78
C ARG A 580 -17.26 -4.03 -9.71
N PHE A 581 -16.62 -4.98 -10.38
CA PHE A 581 -15.40 -4.72 -11.18
C PHE A 581 -15.58 -4.88 -12.69
N ALA A 582 -16.67 -5.51 -13.15
CA ALA A 582 -16.92 -5.79 -14.57
C ALA A 582 -15.74 -6.50 -15.28
N ALA A 583 -15.01 -7.34 -14.55
CA ALA A 583 -13.85 -8.09 -15.03
C ALA A 583 -13.98 -9.58 -14.64
N PRO A 584 -13.37 -10.51 -15.39
CA PRO A 584 -13.34 -11.92 -15.01
C PRO A 584 -12.63 -12.09 -13.67
N VAL A 585 -13.03 -13.12 -12.92
CA VAL A 585 -12.46 -13.41 -11.60
C VAL A 585 -11.72 -14.75 -11.62
N LEU A 586 -10.45 -14.73 -11.21
CA LEU A 586 -9.63 -15.90 -10.95
C LEU A 586 -9.61 -16.19 -9.45
N PRO A 587 -10.31 -17.23 -8.96
CA PRO A 587 -10.16 -17.71 -7.59
C PRO A 587 -8.88 -18.53 -7.42
N ILE A 588 -8.06 -18.16 -6.44
CA ILE A 588 -6.91 -18.95 -5.99
C ILE A 588 -7.25 -19.55 -4.61
N PRO A 589 -7.23 -20.88 -4.45
CA PRO A 589 -7.60 -21.51 -3.19
C PRO A 589 -6.59 -21.20 -2.08
N LEU A 590 -7.06 -21.21 -0.83
CA LEU A 590 -6.16 -21.21 0.33
C LEU A 590 -5.38 -22.53 0.37
N LEU A 591 -4.07 -22.47 0.11
CA LEU A 591 -3.18 -23.63 0.09
C LEU A 591 -2.66 -23.99 1.49
N ALA A 592 -2.22 -25.22 1.70
CA ALA A 592 -1.74 -25.70 3.01
C ALA A 592 -0.36 -25.17 3.43
N GLN A 593 0.45 -24.79 2.44
CA GLN A 593 1.82 -24.31 2.61
C GLN A 593 2.01 -23.01 1.81
N GLU A 594 3.09 -22.27 2.09
CA GLU A 594 3.46 -21.10 1.30
C GLU A 594 3.84 -21.51 -0.13
N VAL A 595 3.44 -20.69 -1.11
CA VAL A 595 3.81 -20.92 -2.52
C VAL A 595 5.23 -20.39 -2.72
N ARG A 596 6.18 -21.32 -2.81
CA ARG A 596 7.60 -21.02 -3.07
C ARG A 596 8.22 -22.09 -3.94
N GLY A 597 9.14 -21.68 -4.80
CA GLY A 597 9.90 -22.54 -5.69
C GLY A 597 9.21 -22.74 -7.04
N LEU A 598 10.04 -22.89 -8.08
CA LEU A 598 9.60 -22.99 -9.48
C LEU A 598 8.68 -24.20 -9.73
N GLU A 599 8.96 -25.35 -9.12
CA GLU A 599 8.14 -26.56 -9.28
C GLU A 599 6.70 -26.33 -8.81
N PHE A 600 6.54 -25.81 -7.59
CA PHE A 600 5.21 -25.56 -7.05
C PHE A 600 4.47 -24.43 -7.80
N LEU A 601 5.21 -23.40 -8.25
CA LEU A 601 4.62 -22.36 -9.11
C LEU A 601 4.15 -22.94 -10.45
N SER A 602 4.93 -23.84 -11.06
CA SER A 602 4.55 -24.50 -12.31
C SER A 602 3.29 -25.33 -12.13
N ASP A 603 3.27 -26.24 -11.16
CA ASP A 603 2.13 -27.14 -10.90
C ASP A 603 0.85 -26.35 -10.59
N LEU A 604 0.95 -25.32 -9.76
CA LEU A 604 -0.19 -24.46 -9.44
C LEU A 604 -0.65 -23.66 -10.66
N GLY A 605 0.29 -23.22 -11.52
CA GLY A 605 -0.01 -22.48 -12.74
C GLY A 605 -0.79 -23.35 -13.73
N GLU A 606 -0.36 -24.60 -13.92
CA GLU A 606 -1.08 -25.57 -14.74
C GLU A 606 -2.48 -25.88 -14.18
N GLN A 607 -2.62 -25.99 -12.86
CA GLN A 607 -3.92 -26.22 -12.22
C GLN A 607 -4.88 -25.05 -12.42
N LEU A 608 -4.39 -23.80 -12.34
CA LEU A 608 -5.23 -22.61 -12.40
C LEU A 608 -5.52 -22.14 -13.82
N TYR A 609 -4.55 -22.26 -14.74
CA TYR A 609 -4.64 -21.71 -16.08
C TYR A 609 -4.77 -22.77 -17.17
N GLY A 610 -4.45 -24.04 -16.88
CA GLY A 610 -4.44 -25.14 -17.85
C GLY A 610 -3.06 -25.38 -18.49
N THR A 611 -2.96 -26.43 -19.30
CA THR A 611 -1.71 -26.87 -19.97
C THR A 611 -1.79 -26.74 -21.49
N GLY A 612 -0.67 -26.38 -22.13
CA GLY A 612 -0.49 -26.48 -23.59
C GLY A 612 -1.33 -25.52 -24.44
N ILE A 613 -1.70 -24.36 -23.91
CA ILE A 613 -2.73 -23.49 -24.51
C ILE A 613 -2.22 -22.78 -25.77
N VAL A 614 -0.95 -22.40 -25.82
CA VAL A 614 -0.36 -21.71 -26.98
C VAL A 614 -0.06 -22.68 -28.13
N ALA A 615 0.30 -23.93 -27.84
CA ALA A 615 0.58 -24.95 -28.85
C ALA A 615 -0.67 -25.43 -29.62
N ALA A 616 -1.87 -25.20 -29.10
CA ALA A 616 -3.14 -25.58 -29.75
C ALA A 616 -3.58 -24.60 -30.85
N ASN A 617 -3.16 -23.33 -30.78
CA ASN A 617 -3.60 -22.27 -31.70
C ASN A 617 -2.77 -22.15 -32.99
N GLU A 618 -1.71 -22.94 -33.16
CA GLU A 618 -0.93 -23.00 -34.42
C GLU A 618 -1.46 -24.05 -35.43
N HIS A 619 -2.56 -24.74 -35.11
CA HIS A 619 -3.11 -25.84 -35.92
C HIS A 619 -4.60 -25.71 -36.30
N GLU A 620 -5.24 -24.56 -36.04
CA GLU A 620 -6.51 -24.15 -36.69
C GLU A 620 -6.25 -23.01 -37.68
#